data_AF-D3Z255-F1
#
_entry.id   AF-D3Z255-F1
#
_cell.length_a   1.000
_cell.length_b   1.000
_cell.length_c   1.000
_cell.angle_alpha   90.00
_cell.angle_beta   90.00
_cell.angle_gamma   90.00
#
_symmetry.space_group_name_H-M   'P 1'
#
loop_
_entity.id
_entity.type
_entity.pdbx_description
1 polymer ?
#
loop_
_entity_poly.entity_id
_entity_poly.type
_entity_poly.pdbx_seq_one_letter_code
_entity_poly.pdbx_strand_id
1 'polypeptide(L)'
;MDEEELDHPNASPEKRYFPESLDSSDGDEEGVLACEDLELNPFDGLPYSSRYYKLLKEREELPIWKEKYSFMESLLQNQVVVVSGDSKCGKSSQHGGVICTQAHKQTAVQLALRVADEMDVNIGHEVGYVIPFENC
;
A
#
# COMPACT_ATOMS: atom_id res chain seq x y z
N MET A 1 -12.73 48.07 22.09
CA MET A 1 -13.87 47.26 22.53
C MET A 1 -14.17 46.24 21.47
N ASP A 2 -13.63 45.04 21.42
CA ASP A 2 -12.52 44.30 22.04
C ASP A 2 -12.38 43.11 21.06
N GLU A 3 -11.28 42.99 20.32
CA GLU A 3 -10.18 42.05 20.58
C GLU A 3 -10.60 40.74 21.27
N GLU A 4 -10.60 39.65 20.50
CA GLU A 4 -10.05 38.38 20.96
C GLU A 4 -9.46 37.62 19.75
N GLU A 5 -8.14 37.76 19.59
CA GLU A 5 -7.25 36.83 18.90
C GLU A 5 -7.22 35.50 19.64
N LEU A 6 -7.16 34.39 18.91
CA LEU A 6 -6.64 33.13 19.44
C LEU A 6 -5.70 32.49 18.42
N ASP A 7 -4.42 32.50 18.80
CA ASP A 7 -3.21 32.08 18.10
C ASP A 7 -3.12 30.54 17.93
N HIS A 8 -2.32 30.15 16.95
CA HIS A 8 -2.17 28.83 16.31
C HIS A 8 -1.47 27.76 17.20
N PRO A 9 -1.33 26.48 16.74
CA PRO A 9 -0.19 26.19 15.87
C PRO A 9 -0.44 25.16 14.75
N ASN A 10 0.01 25.56 13.55
CA ASN A 10 0.71 24.79 12.52
C ASN A 10 0.88 23.27 12.75
N ALA A 11 0.16 22.43 12.01
CA ALA A 11 0.40 20.99 11.92
C ALA A 11 1.21 20.67 10.65
N SER A 12 2.43 20.19 10.88
CA SER A 12 3.51 19.86 9.94
C SER A 12 3.13 18.95 8.77
N PRO A 13 3.87 18.99 7.65
CA PRO A 13 3.59 18.19 6.46
C PRO A 13 3.92 16.70 6.68
N GLU A 14 3.09 15.84 6.11
CA GLU A 14 3.17 14.37 6.10
C GLU A 14 4.60 13.88 5.84
N LYS A 15 5.22 13.29 6.87
CA LYS A 15 6.44 12.49 6.70
C LYS A 15 6.03 11.14 6.14
N ARG A 16 6.27 10.96 4.83
CA ARG A 16 6.34 9.64 4.19
C ARG A 16 7.42 8.84 4.91
N TYR A 17 7.01 7.87 5.71
CA TYR A 17 7.92 7.02 6.46
C TYR A 17 8.06 5.69 5.71
N PHE A 18 9.13 5.59 4.90
CA PHE A 18 9.67 4.29 4.50
C PHE A 18 10.78 3.97 5.51
N PRO A 19 10.76 2.82 6.20
CA PRO A 19 11.85 2.43 7.09
C PRO A 19 13.11 2.10 6.28
N GLU A 20 14.07 3.02 6.26
CA GLU A 20 15.48 2.72 5.99
C GLU A 20 16.15 2.38 7.32
N SER A 21 16.51 1.10 7.51
CA SER A 21 17.81 0.66 8.04
C SER A 21 17.72 -0.77 8.58
N LEU A 22 18.22 -1.73 7.79
CA LEU A 22 18.75 -2.99 8.29
C LEU A 22 20.26 -2.78 8.47
N ASP A 23 20.73 -2.72 9.71
CA ASP A 23 22.13 -2.99 10.04
C ASP A 23 22.17 -3.92 11.24
N SER A 24 22.93 -4.99 11.08
CA SER A 24 23.05 -6.10 12.02
C SER A 24 24.23 -5.86 12.97
N SER A 25 24.07 -6.16 14.25
CA SER A 25 25.22 -6.38 15.12
C SER A 25 24.95 -7.49 16.14
N ASP A 26 25.81 -8.52 16.08
CA ASP A 26 25.85 -9.72 16.91
C ASP A 26 26.11 -9.46 18.40
N GLY A 27 25.53 -10.30 19.26
CA GLY A 27 25.86 -10.42 20.69
C GLY A 27 24.97 -11.43 21.41
N ASP A 28 25.53 -12.60 21.75
CA ASP A 28 24.88 -13.68 22.50
C ASP A 28 24.78 -13.38 24.01
N GLU A 29 23.61 -13.61 24.63
CA GLU A 29 23.37 -14.39 25.87
C GLU A 29 22.09 -14.00 26.65
N GLU A 30 21.42 -15.04 27.17
CA GLU A 30 20.16 -15.13 27.94
C GLU A 30 18.82 -14.91 27.19
N GLY A 31 18.03 -15.98 27.17
CA GLY A 31 16.72 -16.09 26.54
C GLY A 31 15.65 -15.20 27.20
N VAL A 32 15.73 -13.91 26.90
CA VAL A 32 14.55 -13.06 26.77
C VAL A 32 13.89 -13.51 25.46
N LEU A 33 12.59 -13.82 25.49
CA LEU A 33 11.80 -13.85 24.26
C LEU A 33 11.85 -12.42 23.70
N ALA A 34 12.87 -12.14 22.90
CA ALA A 34 12.91 -10.97 22.06
C ALA A 34 11.64 -11.09 21.24
N CYS A 35 10.66 -10.25 21.57
CA CYS A 35 9.65 -9.92 20.60
C CYS A 35 10.48 -9.30 19.48
N GLU A 36 10.80 -10.06 18.44
CA GLU A 36 11.21 -9.47 17.18
C GLU A 36 10.16 -8.39 16.93
N ASP A 37 10.59 -7.13 16.81
CA ASP A 37 9.68 -6.03 16.57
C ASP A 37 8.97 -6.30 15.24
N LEU A 38 7.82 -6.96 15.32
CA LEU A 38 7.06 -7.35 14.15
C LEU A 38 6.60 -6.05 13.49
N GLU A 39 6.88 -5.94 12.20
CA GLU A 39 6.45 -4.80 11.43
C GLU A 39 4.92 -4.71 11.48
N LEU A 40 4.43 -3.52 11.84
CA LEU A 40 3.01 -3.26 11.98
C LEU A 40 2.44 -2.80 10.64
N ASN A 41 1.26 -3.31 10.30
CA ASN A 41 0.48 -2.82 9.20
C ASN A 41 -0.01 -1.39 9.51
N PRO A 42 0.29 -0.38 8.65
CA PRO A 42 -0.08 1.00 8.91
C PRO A 42 -1.60 1.26 8.90
N PHE A 43 -2.42 0.34 8.39
CA PHE A 43 -3.86 0.52 8.26
C PHE A 43 -4.64 0.17 9.54
N ASP A 44 -4.20 -0.85 10.28
CA ASP A 44 -4.86 -1.30 11.52
C ASP A 44 -3.95 -1.30 12.75
N GLY A 45 -2.65 -1.08 12.58
CA GLY A 45 -1.64 -1.09 13.64
C GLY A 45 -1.32 -2.49 14.18
N LEU A 46 -1.78 -3.55 13.51
CA LEU A 46 -1.53 -4.92 13.91
C LEU A 46 -0.26 -5.47 13.22
N PRO A 47 0.45 -6.43 13.83
CA PRO A 47 1.55 -7.11 13.16
C PRO A 47 1.10 -7.78 11.86
N TYR A 48 1.90 -7.66 10.80
CA TYR A 48 1.62 -8.36 9.54
C TYR A 48 1.54 -9.88 9.73
N SER A 49 0.62 -10.50 9.02
CA SER A 49 0.41 -11.94 9.05
C SER A 49 1.53 -12.71 8.36
N SER A 50 1.70 -13.99 8.71
CA SER A 50 2.64 -14.88 7.98
C SER A 50 2.28 -15.02 6.49
N ARG A 51 1.00 -14.86 6.16
CA ARG A 51 0.51 -14.89 4.78
C ARG A 51 0.98 -13.66 4.00
N TYR A 52 0.96 -12.47 4.61
CA TYR A 52 1.50 -11.26 4.01
C TYR A 52 2.96 -11.45 3.57
N TYR A 53 3.82 -11.91 4.47
CA TYR A 53 5.25 -12.11 4.14
C TYR A 53 5.48 -13.13 3.02
N LYS A 54 4.63 -14.16 2.92
CA LYS A 54 4.68 -15.10 1.79
C LYS A 54 4.33 -14.41 0.48
N LEU A 55 3.24 -13.65 0.45
CA LEU A 55 2.79 -12.92 -0.74
C LEU A 55 3.77 -11.80 -1.14
N LEU A 56 4.40 -11.14 -0.16
CA LEU A 56 5.43 -10.15 -0.40
C LEU A 56 6.61 -10.75 -1.18
N LYS A 57 7.12 -11.91 -0.76
CA LYS A 57 8.18 -12.63 -1.48
C LYS A 57 7.78 -12.98 -2.92
N GLU A 58 6.55 -13.46 -3.13
CA GLU A 58 6.03 -13.73 -4.49
C GLU A 58 6.01 -12.45 -5.36
N ARG A 59 5.70 -11.28 -4.78
CA ARG A 59 5.69 -9.99 -5.50
C ARG A 59 7.09 -9.49 -5.84
N GLU A 60 8.06 -9.74 -4.97
CA GLU A 60 9.48 -9.37 -5.18
C GLU A 60 10.11 -10.07 -6.38
N GLU A 61 9.63 -11.27 -6.72
CA GLU A 61 10.09 -12.05 -7.86
C GLU A 61 9.56 -11.51 -9.21
N LEU A 62 8.51 -10.67 -9.20
CA LEU A 62 7.92 -10.15 -10.42
C LEU A 62 8.85 -9.16 -11.13
N PRO A 63 8.97 -9.18 -12.47
CA PRO A 63 9.84 -8.26 -13.21
C PRO A 63 9.57 -6.78 -12.91
N ILE A 64 8.30 -6.42 -12.67
CA ILE A 64 7.88 -5.06 -12.36
C ILE A 64 8.44 -4.54 -11.02
N TRP A 65 8.80 -5.43 -10.09
CA TRP A 65 9.36 -5.05 -8.81
C TRP A 65 10.69 -4.30 -8.95
N LYS A 66 11.50 -4.68 -9.95
CA LYS A 66 12.79 -4.05 -10.25
C LYS A 66 12.63 -2.62 -10.75
N GLU A 67 11.53 -2.34 -11.46
CA GLU A 67 11.24 -1.04 -12.07
C GLU A 67 10.40 -0.12 -11.16
N LYS A 68 10.07 -0.55 -9.92
CA LYS A 68 9.12 0.17 -9.04
C LYS A 68 9.52 1.63 -8.77
N TYR A 69 10.82 1.90 -8.56
CA TYR A 69 11.31 3.25 -8.25
C TYR A 69 11.27 4.15 -9.49
N SER A 70 11.68 3.62 -10.65
CA SER A 70 11.61 4.32 -11.94
C SER A 70 10.17 4.69 -12.31
N PHE A 71 9.23 3.77 -12.07
CA PHE A 71 7.80 4.02 -12.24
C PHE A 71 7.28 5.11 -11.29
N MET A 72 7.66 5.07 -10.01
CA MET A 72 7.24 6.08 -9.02
C MET A 72 7.79 7.47 -9.35
N GLU A 73 9.05 7.57 -9.80
CA GLU A 73 9.62 8.83 -10.27
C GLU A 73 8.84 9.37 -11.47
N SER A 74 8.53 8.51 -12.45
CA SER A 74 7.73 8.86 -13.62
C SER A 74 6.34 9.37 -13.24
N LEU A 75 5.68 8.74 -12.24
CA LEU A 75 4.38 9.18 -11.72
C LEU A 75 4.45 10.53 -11.01
N LEU A 76 5.54 10.84 -10.31
CA LEU A 76 5.70 12.13 -9.63
C LEU A 76 5.96 13.27 -10.61
N GLN A 77 6.62 12.99 -11.73
CA GLN A 77 7.00 13.99 -12.73
C GLN A 77 5.93 14.21 -13.81
N ASN A 78 5.06 13.22 -14.06
CA ASN A 78 4.12 13.24 -15.17
C ASN A 78 2.69 13.00 -14.69
N GLN A 79 1.75 13.77 -15.23
CA GLN A 79 0.32 13.58 -14.97
C GLN A 79 -0.21 12.24 -15.53
N VAL A 80 0.40 11.75 -16.61
CA VAL A 80 0.01 10.51 -17.28
C VAL A 80 1.26 9.69 -17.58
N VAL A 81 1.26 8.43 -17.13
CA VAL A 81 2.30 7.44 -17.43
C VAL A 81 1.65 6.26 -18.14
N VAL A 82 2.18 5.88 -19.31
CA VAL A 82 1.73 4.72 -20.06
C VAL A 82 2.70 3.57 -19.81
N VAL A 83 2.18 2.47 -19.25
CA VAL A 83 2.96 1.26 -18.99
C VAL A 83 2.53 0.18 -19.98
N SER A 84 3.51 -0.41 -20.68
CA SER A 84 3.30 -1.54 -21.58
C SER A 84 4.01 -2.79 -21.04
N GLY A 85 3.34 -3.94 -21.13
CA GLY A 85 3.88 -5.26 -20.80
C GLY A 85 2.82 -6.32 -21.09
N ASP A 86 3.14 -7.60 -20.90
CA ASP A 86 2.23 -8.73 -21.18
C ASP A 86 1.01 -8.84 -20.25
N SER A 87 0.70 -7.77 -19.51
CA SER A 87 -0.38 -7.71 -18.55
C SER A 87 -1.72 -7.30 -19.18
N LYS A 88 -2.77 -8.05 -18.83
CA LYS A 88 -4.17 -7.67 -19.04
C LYS A 88 -4.46 -6.40 -18.22
N CYS A 89 -4.27 -5.25 -18.84
CA CYS A 89 -4.20 -3.95 -18.16
C CYS A 89 -5.59 -3.33 -17.91
N GLY A 90 -5.73 -2.79 -16.70
CA GLY A 90 -6.75 -1.86 -16.28
C GLY A 90 -6.20 -0.44 -16.13
N LYS A 91 -7.00 0.58 -16.47
CA LYS A 91 -6.60 2.00 -16.31
C LYS A 91 -6.75 2.43 -14.86
N SER A 92 -5.82 3.26 -14.37
CA SER A 92 -5.92 3.91 -13.07
C SER A 92 -6.10 5.43 -13.15
N SER A 93 -6.83 5.98 -12.17
CA SER A 93 -7.06 7.42 -12.00
C SER A 93 -6.94 7.77 -10.52
N GLN A 94 -6.26 8.88 -10.22
CA GLN A 94 -6.02 9.35 -8.85
C GLN A 94 -6.95 10.53 -8.53
N HIS A 95 -8.00 10.27 -7.78
CA HIS A 95 -8.83 11.29 -7.12
C HIS A 95 -8.98 10.90 -5.65
N GLY A 96 -8.00 11.28 -4.81
CA GLY A 96 -8.00 10.94 -3.38
C GLY A 96 -7.83 9.46 -3.02
N GLY A 97 -7.69 8.58 -4.03
CA GLY A 97 -7.48 7.14 -3.91
C GLY A 97 -7.06 6.55 -5.25
N VAL A 98 -6.67 5.27 -5.26
CA VAL A 98 -6.25 4.56 -6.48
C VAL A 98 -7.43 3.77 -7.03
N ILE A 99 -7.91 4.15 -8.23
CA ILE A 99 -8.92 3.37 -8.94
C ILE A 99 -8.20 2.45 -9.92
N CYS A 100 -8.62 1.20 -10.06
CA CYS A 100 -8.20 0.30 -11.13
C CYS A 100 -9.42 -0.28 -11.83
N THR A 101 -9.51 -0.11 -13.14
CA THR A 101 -10.67 -0.55 -13.94
C THR A 101 -10.40 -1.89 -14.62
N GLN A 102 -11.31 -2.86 -14.49
CA GLN A 102 -11.17 -4.16 -15.12
C GLN A 102 -12.32 -4.40 -16.12
N ALA A 103 -12.01 -5.01 -17.26
CA ALA A 103 -13.00 -5.22 -18.33
C ALA A 103 -14.09 -6.24 -17.96
N HIS A 104 -13.74 -7.24 -17.14
CA HIS A 104 -14.65 -8.30 -16.72
C HIS A 104 -14.96 -8.17 -15.23
N LYS A 105 -16.23 -8.35 -14.87
CA LYS A 105 -16.69 -8.30 -13.47
C LYS A 105 -15.89 -9.25 -12.58
N GLN A 106 -15.70 -10.50 -13.02
CA GLN A 106 -14.93 -11.50 -12.27
C GLN A 106 -13.47 -11.08 -12.05
N THR A 107 -12.82 -10.44 -13.03
CA THR A 107 -11.43 -9.98 -12.86
C THR A 107 -11.32 -8.78 -11.93
N ALA A 108 -12.36 -7.94 -11.86
CA ALA A 108 -12.44 -6.86 -10.86
C ALA A 108 -12.49 -7.42 -9.43
N VAL A 109 -13.39 -8.39 -9.18
CA VAL A 109 -13.52 -9.03 -7.86
C VAL A 109 -12.23 -9.75 -7.47
N GLN A 110 -11.69 -10.57 -8.37
CA GLN A 110 -10.47 -11.34 -8.11
C GLN A 110 -9.26 -10.43 -7.84
N LEU A 111 -9.13 -9.33 -8.59
CA LEU A 111 -8.07 -8.36 -8.35
C LEU A 111 -8.20 -7.73 -6.97
N ALA A 112 -9.40 -7.26 -6.60
CA ALA A 112 -9.61 -6.60 -5.31
C ALA A 112 -9.36 -7.55 -4.12
N LEU A 113 -9.83 -8.81 -4.21
CA LEU A 113 -9.56 -9.81 -3.19
C LEU A 113 -8.07 -10.13 -3.07
N ARG A 114 -7.37 -10.29 -4.20
CA ARG A 114 -5.93 -10.54 -4.21
C ARG A 114 -5.16 -9.36 -3.61
N VAL A 115 -5.51 -8.12 -3.95
CA VAL A 115 -4.86 -6.92 -3.42
C VAL A 115 -5.12 -6.76 -1.92
N ALA A 116 -6.33 -7.08 -1.44
CA ALA A 116 -6.64 -7.07 -0.01
C ALA A 116 -5.77 -8.08 0.75
N ASP A 117 -5.60 -9.29 0.22
CA ASP A 117 -4.68 -10.29 0.79
C ASP A 117 -3.22 -9.83 0.77
N GLU A 118 -2.77 -9.16 -0.31
CA GLU A 118 -1.41 -8.64 -0.44
C GLU A 118 -1.10 -7.43 0.45
N MET A 119 -2.14 -6.70 0.89
CA MET A 119 -2.06 -5.58 1.84
C MET A 119 -2.38 -5.98 3.28
N ASP A 120 -2.74 -7.25 3.50
CA ASP A 120 -3.14 -7.80 4.80
C ASP A 120 -4.31 -7.03 5.45
N VAL A 121 -5.29 -6.63 4.63
CA VAL A 121 -6.49 -5.89 5.07
C VAL A 121 -7.77 -6.63 4.71
N ASN A 122 -8.87 -6.33 5.41
CA ASN A 122 -10.17 -6.85 5.04
C ASN A 122 -10.76 -6.10 3.83
N ILE A 123 -11.39 -6.86 2.92
CA ILE A 123 -12.12 -6.26 1.79
C ILE A 123 -13.26 -5.36 2.31
N GLY A 124 -13.40 -4.18 1.73
CA GLY A 124 -14.41 -3.18 2.08
C GLY A 124 -13.91 -2.04 2.96
N HIS A 125 -12.68 -2.11 3.49
CA HIS A 125 -12.02 -1.01 4.17
C HIS A 125 -11.08 -0.26 3.19
N GLU A 126 -9.78 -0.52 3.22
CA GLU A 126 -8.77 0.14 2.38
C GLU A 126 -8.84 -0.32 0.92
N VAL A 127 -9.26 -1.58 0.70
CA VAL A 127 -9.36 -2.19 -0.62
C VAL A 127 -10.80 -2.64 -0.86
N GLY A 128 -11.34 -2.34 -2.04
CA GLY A 128 -12.70 -2.73 -2.42
C GLY A 128 -12.87 -2.77 -3.94
N TYR A 129 -14.08 -3.16 -4.36
CA TYR A 129 -14.48 -3.13 -5.77
C TYR A 129 -15.91 -2.61 -5.90
N VAL A 130 -16.23 -2.08 -7.07
CA VAL A 130 -17.58 -1.64 -7.41
C VAL A 130 -17.96 -2.25 -8.75
N ILE A 131 -19.10 -2.94 -8.79
CA ILE A 131 -19.67 -3.49 -10.02
C ILE A 131 -20.99 -2.77 -10.30
N PRO A 132 -21.12 -2.08 -11.45
CA PRO A 132 -22.38 -1.47 -11.83
C PRO A 132 -23.50 -2.51 -11.99
N PHE A 133 -24.67 -2.20 -11.44
CA PHE A 133 -25.96 -2.88 -11.64
C PHE A 133 -26.14 -4.28 -11.04
N GLU A 134 -25.70 -4.53 -9.82
CA GLU A 134 -26.20 -5.69 -9.05
C GLU A 134 -27.57 -5.37 -8.44
N ASN A 135 -28.63 -5.42 -9.25
CA ASN A 135 -30.03 -5.35 -8.80
C ASN A 135 -30.92 -6.19 -9.74
N CYS A 136 -31.46 -7.31 -9.24
CA CYS A 136 -32.80 -7.85 -9.47
C CYS A 136 -33.10 -8.87 -8.38
#